data_AF-A0A3V7W667-F1
#
_entry.id   AF-A0A3V7W667-F1
#
_cell.length_a   1.000
_cell.length_b   1.000
_cell.length_c   1.000
_cell.angle_alpha   90.00
_cell.angle_beta   90.00
_cell.angle_gamma   90.00
#
_symmetry.space_group_name_H-M   'P 1'
#
loop_
_entity.id
_entity.type
_entity.pdbx_description
1 polymer ?
#
loop_
_entity_poly.entity_id
_entity_poly.type
_entity_poly.pdbx_seq_one_letter_code
_entity_poly.pdbx_strand_id
1 'polypeptide(L)' 'MYFLWDCFNLWADIGNEKDRPGNYSLSEYPVHQLPTTNYQLPTNHLVDGLVAIGS' A
#
# COMPACT_ATOMS: atom_id res chain seq x y z
N MET A 1 -2.25 21.70 -1.49
CA MET A 1 -3.06 21.02 -0.45
C MET A 1 -2.09 20.23 0.40
N TYR A 2 -2.07 20.41 1.72
CA TYR A 2 -1.13 19.67 2.58
C TYR A 2 -1.76 18.38 3.06
N PHE A 3 -1.08 17.26 2.83
CA PHE A 3 -1.51 15.95 3.34
C PHE A 3 -0.64 15.59 4.54
N LEU A 4 -1.29 15.20 5.64
CA LEU A 4 -0.62 14.79 6.89
C LEU A 4 -0.02 13.37 6.79
N TRP A 5 -0.48 12.58 5.82
CA TRP A 5 -0.09 11.20 5.52
C TRP A 5 -0.03 10.99 3.99
N ASP A 6 0.29 9.78 3.54
CA ASP A 6 0.48 9.43 2.13
C ASP A 6 -0.70 9.87 1.24
N CYS A 7 -0.39 10.64 0.19
CA CYS A 7 -1.36 11.05 -0.83
C CYS A 7 -1.94 9.85 -1.61
N PHE A 8 -1.18 8.76 -1.72
CA PHE A 8 -1.61 7.49 -2.31
C PHE A 8 -1.08 6.34 -1.44
N ASN A 9 -1.98 5.60 -0.80
CA ASN A 9 -1.64 4.36 -0.10
C ASN A 9 -1.88 3.17 -1.04
N LEU A 10 -0.81 2.68 -1.68
CA LEU A 10 -0.84 1.56 -2.64
C LEU A 10 -0.36 0.24 -2.02
N TRP A 11 -0.13 0.20 -0.72
CA TRP A 11 0.24 -1.02 -0.02
C TRP A 11 -0.96 -1.96 0.08
N ALA A 12 -0.75 -3.22 -0.31
CA ALA A 12 -1.72 -4.27 -0.06
C ALA A 12 -1.67 -4.75 1.40
N ASP A 13 -0.55 -4.45 2.10
CA ASP A 13 -0.17 -4.99 3.40
C ASP A 13 0.42 -3.89 4.30
N ILE A 14 0.11 -3.90 5.59
CA ILE A 14 0.58 -2.93 6.60
C ILE A 14 1.23 -3.65 7.79
N GLY A 15 2.47 -3.26 8.11
CA GLY A 15 3.16 -3.71 9.30
C GLY A 15 3.42 -5.22 9.33
N ASN A 16 3.30 -5.85 10.50
CA ASN A 16 3.57 -7.28 10.69
C ASN A 16 2.28 -8.08 10.88
N GLU A 17 1.49 -8.16 9.81
CA GLU A 17 0.21 -8.86 9.77
C GLU A 17 0.36 -10.33 10.14
N LYS A 18 -0.61 -10.88 10.87
CA LYS A 18 -0.62 -12.30 11.29
C LYS A 18 -1.57 -13.16 10.47
N ASP A 19 -2.48 -12.54 9.74
CA ASP A 19 -3.50 -13.19 8.92
C ASP A 19 -4.10 -12.21 7.91
N ARG A 20 -4.74 -12.75 6.87
CA ARG A 20 -5.48 -12.01 5.83
C ARG A 20 -6.82 -12.65 5.54
N PRO A 21 -7.86 -12.35 6.34
CA PRO A 21 -9.16 -12.96 6.13
C PRO A 21 -9.73 -12.56 4.75
N GLY A 22 -10.10 -13.56 3.95
CA GLY A 22 -10.68 -13.35 2.61
C GLY A 22 -9.69 -13.05 1.49
N ASN A 23 -8.39 -13.18 1.73
CA ASN A 23 -7.32 -13.03 0.73
C ASN A 23 -6.37 -14.25 0.77
N TYR A 24 -5.30 -14.25 -0.04
CA TYR A 24 -4.26 -15.27 0.04
C TYR A 24 -3.64 -15.34 1.44
N SER A 25 -3.37 -16.57 1.89
CA SER A 25 -2.76 -16.82 3.20
C SER A 25 -1.31 -16.34 3.25
N LEU A 26 -0.84 -15.93 4.45
CA LEU A 26 0.56 -15.58 4.69
C LEU A 26 1.55 -16.73 4.47
N SER A 27 1.06 -17.98 4.51
CA SER A 27 1.85 -19.17 4.17
C SER A 27 2.13 -19.29 2.68
N GLU A 28 1.24 -18.76 1.84
CA GLU A 28 1.34 -18.79 0.39
C GLU A 28 2.07 -17.53 -0.12
N TYR A 29 1.69 -16.37 0.41
CA TYR A 29 2.33 -15.10 0.14
C TYR A 29 2.67 -14.40 1.46
N PRO A 30 3.95 -14.36 1.86
CA PRO A 30 4.40 -13.63 3.04
C PRO A 30 4.01 -12.15 3.01
N VAL A 31 4.08 -11.51 4.18
CA VAL A 31 3.77 -10.09 4.31
C VAL A 31 4.61 -9.25 3.34
N HIS A 32 3.98 -8.30 2.66
CA HIS A 32 4.50 -7.44 1.60
C HIS A 32 4.85 -8.16 0.28
N GLN A 33 4.42 -9.41 0.09
CA GLN A 33 4.70 -10.20 -1.12
C GLN A 33 3.43 -10.60 -1.90
N LEU A 34 2.29 -9.94 -1.66
CA LEU A 34 1.10 -10.19 -2.47
C LEU A 34 1.35 -9.86 -3.95
N PRO A 35 0.80 -10.66 -4.88
CA PRO A 35 0.82 -10.32 -6.29
C PRO A 35 -0.13 -9.15 -6.56
N THR A 36 0.42 -7.93 -6.61
CA THR A 36 -0.33 -6.66 -6.80
C THR A 36 -0.53 -6.27 -8.27
N THR A 37 -0.71 -7.24 -9.17
CA THR A 37 -0.73 -7.01 -10.63
C THR A 37 -1.98 -6.31 -11.16
N ASN A 38 -3.05 -6.21 -10.37
CA ASN A 38 -4.31 -5.56 -10.76
C ASN A 38 -4.48 -4.13 -10.22
N TYR A 39 -3.51 -3.58 -9.48
CA TYR A 39 -3.58 -2.18 -9.07
C TYR A 39 -3.30 -1.29 -10.29
N GLN A 40 -4.32 -0.56 -10.75
CA GLN A 40 -4.10 0.52 -11.70
C GLN A 40 -3.24 1.59 -11.02
N LEU A 41 -2.02 1.77 -11.52
CA LEU A 41 -1.17 2.87 -11.10
C LEU A 41 -1.88 4.18 -11.44
N PRO A 42 -2.11 5.06 -10.46
CA PRO A 42 -2.65 6.38 -10.73
C PRO A 42 -1.71 7.12 -11.69
N THR A 43 -2.17 7.43 -12.90
CA THR A 43 -1.39 8.17 -13.90
C THR A 43 -1.92 9.60 -13.97
N ASN A 44 -1.01 10.59 -14.02
CA ASN A 44 -1.29 12.05 -14.00
C ASN A 44 -1.65 12.68 -12.64
N HIS A 45 -0.95 12.30 -11.56
CA HIS A 45 -1.11 12.99 -10.28
C HIS A 45 0.08 13.91 -9.99
N LEU A 46 -0.21 15.20 -9.74
CA LEU A 46 0.75 16.17 -9.24
C LEU A 46 0.59 16.25 -7.71
N VAL A 47 1.65 15.92 -6.97
CA VAL A 47 1.68 16.03 -5.51
C VAL A 47 2.56 17.22 -5.13
N ASP A 48 1.98 18.18 -4.41
CA ASP A 48 2.67 19.36 -3.87
C ASP A 48 2.40 19.46 -2.36
N GLY A 49 3.46 19.56 -1.55
CA GLY A 49 3.37 19.68 -0.09
C GLY A 49 3.20 18.37 0.70
N LEU A 50 3.72 17.24 0.21
CA LEU A 50 3.79 15.98 0.96
C LEU A 50 4.87 16.07 2.05
N VAL A 51 4.49 15.82 3.31
CA VAL A 51 5.36 16.02 4.48
C VAL A 51 6.11 14.75 4.89
N ALA A 52 5.50 13.59 4.73
CA ALA A 52 6.09 12.32 5.08
C ALA A 52 5.47 11.19 4.26
N ILE A 53 6.29 10.18 3.98
CA ILE A 53 5.90 8.84 3.55
C ILE A 53 6.45 7.89 4.61
N GLY A 54 5.58 7.11 5.24
CA GLY A 54 5.96 6.20 6.31
C GLY A 54 6.93 5.13 5.80
N SER A 55 8.00 4.87 6.54
CA SER A 55 9.00 3.80 6.28
C SER A 55 8.73 2.58 7.16
#